data_AF-A0A1B6ZE92-F1
#
_entry.id   AF-A0A1B6ZE92-F1
#
_cell.length_a   1.000
_cell.length_b   1.000
_cell.length_c   1.000
_cell.angle_alpha   90.00
_cell.angle_beta   90.00
_cell.angle_gamma   90.00
#
_symmetry.space_group_name_H-M   'P 1'
#
loop_
_entity.id
_entity.type
_entity.pdbx_description
1 polymer ?
#
loop_
_entity_poly.entity_id
_entity_poly.type
_entity_poly.pdbx_seq_one_letter_code
_entity_poly.pdbx_strand_id
1 'polypeptide(L)'
;MQIFEAFADRASYHIAEINAIHPFREGNGRCQPTLLNILIEVNEYEMDENMLGPEQFNDAMIASFDKQTDQLTSAILIIIKT
;
A
#
# COMPACT_ATOMS: atom_id res chain seq x y z
N MET A 1 2.50 -2.10 17.89
CA MET A 1 2.53 -3.22 16.92
C MET A 1 1.15 -3.49 16.32
N GLN A 2 0.13 -3.85 17.13
CA GLN A 2 -1.24 -4.11 16.63
C GLN A 2 -1.90 -2.95 15.83
N ILE A 3 -1.58 -1.69 16.12
CA ILE A 3 -2.16 -0.54 15.41
C ILE A 3 -1.68 -0.48 13.95
N PHE A 4 -0.38 -0.72 13.70
CA PHE A 4 0.18 -0.73 12.34
C PHE A 4 -0.32 -1.93 11.53
N GLU A 5 -0.50 -3.08 12.17
CA GLU A 5 -1.09 -4.26 11.53
C GLU A 5 -2.52 -3.98 11.06
N ALA A 6 -3.36 -3.38 11.93
CA ALA A 6 -4.73 -3.02 11.56
C ALA A 6 -4.78 -1.94 10.47
N PHE A 7 -3.88 -0.95 10.51
CA PHE A 7 -3.77 0.04 9.44
C PHE A 7 -3.35 -0.62 8.13
N ALA A 8 -2.30 -1.44 8.14
CA ALA A 8 -1.75 -2.08 6.95
C ALA A 8 -2.77 -3.01 6.28
N ASP A 9 -3.52 -3.77 7.08
CA ASP A 9 -4.62 -4.62 6.60
C ASP A 9 -5.66 -3.78 5.84
N ARG A 10 -6.16 -2.71 6.48
CA ARG A 10 -7.17 -1.82 5.88
C ARG A 10 -6.65 -1.05 4.67
N ALA A 11 -5.41 -0.56 4.73
CA ALA A 11 -4.77 0.15 3.62
C ALA A 11 -4.61 -0.79 2.42
N SER A 12 -4.14 -2.02 2.64
CA SER A 12 -3.96 -3.02 1.58
C SER A 12 -5.27 -3.36 0.87
N TYR A 13 -6.37 -3.52 1.63
CA TYR A 13 -7.70 -3.73 1.07
C TYR A 13 -8.10 -2.59 0.11
N HIS A 14 -8.03 -1.33 0.57
CA HIS A 14 -8.48 -0.19 -0.24
C HIS A 14 -7.56 0.08 -1.44
N ILE A 15 -6.24 -0.06 -1.25
CA ILE A 15 -5.28 0.10 -2.34
C ILE A 15 -5.47 -1.00 -3.40
N ALA A 16 -5.75 -2.24 -3.01
CA ALA A 16 -6.05 -3.34 -3.92
C ALA A 16 -7.33 -3.08 -4.74
N GLU A 17 -8.40 -2.60 -4.11
CA GLU A 17 -9.65 -2.24 -4.80
C GLU A 17 -9.42 -1.10 -5.80
N ILE A 18 -8.68 -0.05 -5.41
CA ILE A 18 -8.31 1.05 -6.30
C ILE A 18 -7.42 0.56 -7.45
N ASN A 19 -6.53 -0.40 -7.18
CA ASN A 19 -5.70 -1.02 -8.20
C ASN A 19 -6.51 -1.81 -9.22
N ALA A 20 -7.53 -2.55 -8.77
CA ALA A 20 -8.43 -3.27 -9.65
C ALA A 20 -9.31 -2.31 -10.50
N ILE A 21 -9.74 -1.18 -9.92
CA ILE A 21 -10.50 -0.15 -10.65
C ILE A 21 -9.64 0.53 -11.71
N HIS A 22 -8.36 0.76 -11.40
CA HIS A 22 -7.36 1.35 -12.30
C HIS A 22 -7.86 2.65 -12.98
N PRO A 23 -8.21 3.69 -12.19
CA PRO A 23 -9.11 4.78 -12.61
C PRO A 23 -8.54 5.75 -13.66
N PHE A 24 -7.22 5.80 -13.83
CA PHE A 24 -6.58 6.71 -14.79
C PHE A 24 -6.16 5.97 -16.06
N ARG A 25 -6.13 6.70 -17.19
CA ARG A 25 -5.58 6.18 -18.46
C ARG A 25 -4.09 5.87 -18.34
N GLU A 26 -3.34 6.70 -17.61
CA GLU A 26 -1.93 6.52 -17.29
C GLU A 26 -1.63 7.09 -15.90
N GLY A 27 -0.64 6.53 -15.20
CA GLY A 27 -0.14 7.07 -13.93
C GLY A 27 -0.65 6.41 -12.65
N ASN A 28 -1.49 5.37 -12.72
CA ASN A 28 -2.03 4.67 -11.54
C ASN A 28 -0.92 4.20 -10.59
N GLY A 29 0.12 3.55 -11.11
CA GLY A 29 1.25 3.07 -10.30
C GLY A 29 2.07 4.18 -9.63
N ARG A 30 1.97 5.44 -10.07
CA ARG A 30 2.55 6.60 -9.36
C ARG A 30 1.58 7.16 -8.33
N CYS A 31 0.31 7.26 -8.67
CA CYS A 31 -0.71 7.82 -7.78
C CYS A 31 -1.01 6.92 -6.57
N GLN A 32 -0.95 5.61 -6.71
CA GLN A 32 -1.28 4.67 -5.63
C GLN A 32 -0.29 4.73 -4.44
N PRO A 33 1.04 4.69 -4.62
CA PRO A 33 1.98 4.92 -3.52
C PRO A 33 1.84 6.31 -2.89
N THR A 34 1.55 7.35 -3.69
CA THR A 34 1.28 8.69 -3.17
C THR A 34 0.02 8.73 -2.30
N LEU A 35 -1.06 8.07 -2.72
CA LEU A 35 -2.28 7.95 -1.91
C LEU A 35 -2.00 7.20 -0.61
N LEU A 36 -1.24 6.11 -0.67
CA LEU A 36 -0.83 5.37 0.52
C LEU A 36 -0.01 6.27 1.48
N ASN A 37 0.95 7.04 0.97
CA ASN A 37 1.72 7.96 1.80
C ASN A 37 0.83 9.01 2.49
N ILE A 38 -0.13 9.59 1.76
CA ILE A 38 -1.12 10.51 2.35
C ILE A 38 -1.92 9.82 3.46
N LEU A 39 -2.36 8.57 3.26
CA LEU A 39 -3.10 7.80 4.28
C LEU A 39 -2.26 7.51 5.53
N ILE A 40 -0.95 7.27 5.36
CA ILE A 40 0.00 7.10 6.45
C ILE A 40 0.14 8.41 7.24
N GLU A 41 0.38 9.53 6.54
CA GLU A 41 0.57 10.85 7.15
C GLU A 41 -0.66 11.33 7.94
N VAL A 42 -1.89 11.13 7.43
CA VAL A 42 -3.12 11.53 8.15
C VAL A 42 -3.40 10.69 9.40
N ASN A 43 -2.72 9.54 9.55
CA ASN A 43 -2.75 8.73 10.77
C ASN A 43 -1.57 9.05 11.71
N GLU A 44 -0.85 10.14 11.48
CA GLU A 44 0.32 10.57 12.26
C GLU A 44 1.48 9.56 12.22
N TYR A 45 1.59 8.82 11.11
CA TYR A 45 2.71 7.92 10.82
C TYR A 45 3.57 8.50 9.70
N GLU A 46 4.75 7.92 9.51
CA GLU A 46 5.64 8.24 8.40
C GLU A 46 5.88 7.01 7.52
N MET A 47 6.02 7.22 6.21
CA MET A 47 6.46 6.19 5.28
C MET A 47 8.00 6.15 5.27
N ASP A 48 8.59 4.99 5.53
CA ASP A 48 10.01 4.75 5.31
C ASP A 48 10.26 4.37 3.85
N GLU A 49 10.50 5.38 3.02
CA GLU A 49 10.78 5.19 1.59
C GLU A 49 12.00 4.30 1.32
N ASN A 50 12.96 4.21 2.25
CA ASN A 50 14.13 3.35 2.10
C ASN A 50 13.79 1.86 2.16
N MET A 51 12.66 1.54 2.79
CA MET A 51 12.15 0.18 2.95
C MET A 51 11.19 -0.21 1.83
N LEU A 52 10.82 0.74 0.96
CA LEU A 52 9.95 0.47 -0.19
C LEU A 52 10.76 -0.22 -1.30
N GLY A 53 10.70 -1.55 -1.33
CA GLY A 53 11.21 -2.34 -2.46
C GLY A 53 10.26 -2.25 -3.66
N PRO A 54 10.59 -1.50 -4.74
CA PRO A 54 9.61 -1.20 -5.80
C PRO A 54 9.12 -2.44 -6.54
N GLU A 55 10.00 -3.42 -6.76
CA GLU A 55 9.66 -4.70 -7.40
C GLU A 55 8.72 -5.52 -6.52
N GLN A 56 9.04 -5.66 -5.23
CA GLN A 56 8.23 -6.40 -4.26
C GLN A 56 6.86 -5.77 -4.05
N PHE A 57 6.81 -4.43 -3.96
CA PHE A 57 5.55 -3.70 -3.85
C PHE A 57 4.71 -3.87 -5.11
N ASN A 58 5.32 -3.84 -6.29
CA ASN A 58 4.62 -4.06 -7.54
C ASN A 58 4.09 -5.50 -7.67
N ASP A 59 4.87 -6.51 -7.27
CA ASP A 59 4.43 -7.91 -7.25
C ASP A 59 3.25 -8.11 -6.29
N ALA A 60 3.31 -7.48 -5.12
CA ALA A 60 2.21 -7.48 -4.16
C ALA A 60 0.95 -6.79 -4.72
N MET A 61 1.11 -5.71 -5.49
CA MET A 61 0.01 -5.04 -6.19
C MET A 61 -0.60 -5.95 -7.27
N ILE A 62 0.21 -6.69 -8.02
CA ILE A 62 -0.27 -7.68 -9.00
C ILE A 62 -1.06 -8.79 -8.30
N ALA A 63 -0.50 -9.38 -7.23
CA ALA A 63 -1.18 -10.41 -6.45
C ALA A 63 -2.51 -9.93 -5.84
N SER A 64 -2.57 -8.65 -5.44
CA SER A 64 -3.79 -8.05 -4.86
C SER A 64 -4.98 -8.02 -5.83
N PHE A 65 -4.72 -8.05 -7.15
CA PHE A 65 -5.78 -8.09 -8.17
C PHE A 65 -6.65 -9.35 -8.06
N ASP A 66 -6.05 -10.48 -7.67
CA ASP A 66 -6.73 -11.75 -7.40
C ASP A 66 -7.33 -11.81 -5.98
N LYS A 67 -7.53 -10.65 -5.34
CA LYS A 67 -8.05 -10.48 -3.97
C LYS A 67 -7.15 -11.09 -2.88
N GLN A 68 -5.87 -11.28 -3.17
CA GLN A 68 -4.87 -11.75 -2.22
C GLN A 68 -4.07 -10.56 -1.67
N THR A 69 -4.51 -10.00 -0.54
CA THR A 69 -3.90 -8.78 0.01
C THR A 69 -2.72 -9.04 0.94
N ASP A 70 -2.49 -10.27 1.41
CA ASP A 70 -1.49 -10.59 2.44
C ASP A 70 -0.07 -10.06 2.12
N GLN A 71 0.36 -10.18 0.86
CA GLN A 71 1.66 -9.69 0.41
C GLN A 71 1.71 -8.16 0.44
N LEU A 72 0.61 -7.50 0.06
CA LEU A 72 0.49 -6.05 0.07
C LEU A 72 0.39 -5.52 1.50
N THR A 73 -0.35 -6.20 2.38
CA THR A 73 -0.38 -5.92 3.82
C THR A 73 1.03 -5.98 4.41
N SER A 74 1.79 -7.04 4.10
CA SER A 74 3.16 -7.21 4.59
C SER A 74 4.09 -6.11 4.07
N ALA A 75 3.99 -5.77 2.78
CA ALA A 75 4.78 -4.70 2.18
C ALA A 75 4.47 -3.33 2.80
N ILE A 76 3.19 -3.04 3.07
CA ILE A 76 2.76 -1.80 3.74
C ILE A 76 3.24 -1.77 5.20
N LEU A 77 3.14 -2.87 5.93
CA LEU A 77 3.55 -2.93 7.34
C LEU A 77 5.04 -2.61 7.53
N ILE A 78 5.90 -3.08 6.61
CA ILE A 78 7.35 -2.89 6.67
C ILE A 78 7.75 -1.42 6.48
N ILE A 79 6.97 -0.64 5.73
CA ILE A 79 7.30 0.74 5.39
C ILE A 79 6.68 1.78 6.34
N ILE A 80 5.96 1.37 7.40
CA ILE A 80 5.35 2.31 8.35
C ILE A 80 6.25 2.49 9.57
N LYS A 81 6.47 3.75 9.98
CA LYS A 81 7.13 4.11 11.24
C LYS A 81 6.43 5.28 11.92
N THR A 82 6.78 5.53 13.18
CA THR A 82 6.42 6.75 13.94
C THR A 82 7.52 7.79 13.83
#